data_AF-A0A4R5Y9G8-F1
#
_entry.id   AF-A0A4R5Y9G8-F1
#
_cell.length_a   1.000
_cell.length_b   1.000
_cell.length_c   1.000
_cell.angle_alpha   90.00
_cell.angle_beta   90.00
_cell.angle_gamma   90.00
#
_symmetry.space_group_name_H-M   'P 1'
#
loop_
_entity.id
_entity.type
_entity.pdbx_description
1 polymer ?
#
loop_
_entity_poly.entity_id
_entity_poly.type
_entity_poly.pdbx_seq_one_letter_code
_entity_poly.pdbx_strand_id
1 'polypeptide(L)'
;MIGGTLGVLAGTALGLISLSAFLSAGRSNPLLLLPSLALSLGGGYAVLFPAIAVSRNGVRIYRDWRQHPRVARLLWILSLGVAGAGLAICIAAGTANPQAPGLLVWLFMGIYLALTGWASALMGAAEGLRQGAPDAGRATAPAR
;
A
#
# COMPACT_ATOMS: atom_id res chain seq x y z
N MET A 1 10.41 2.23 -5.47
CA MET A 1 9.06 1.59 -5.51
C MET A 1 9.13 0.12 -5.92
N ILE A 2 9.58 -0.25 -7.12
CA ILE A 2 9.65 -1.67 -7.57
C ILE A 2 10.41 -2.57 -6.58
N GLY A 3 11.63 -2.18 -6.16
CA GLY A 3 12.39 -2.93 -5.16
C GLY A 3 11.68 -3.07 -3.81
N GLY A 4 10.93 -2.05 -3.40
CA GLY A 4 10.09 -2.12 -2.19
C GLY A 4 8.93 -3.10 -2.36
N THR A 5 8.29 -3.14 -3.53
CA THR A 5 7.23 -4.12 -3.83
C THR A 5 7.77 -5.55 -3.87
N LEU A 6 8.95 -5.76 -4.44
CA LEU A 6 9.63 -7.07 -4.39
C LEU A 6 9.94 -7.47 -2.94
N GLY A 7 10.39 -6.52 -2.11
CA GLY A 7 10.56 -6.72 -0.67
C GLY A 7 9.24 -7.12 0.02
N VAL A 8 8.13 -6.45 -0.29
CA VAL A 8 6.81 -6.82 0.24
C VAL A 8 6.42 -8.23 -0.17
N LEU A 9 6.55 -8.59 -1.45
CA LEU A 9 6.22 -9.93 -1.94
C LEU A 9 7.08 -11.01 -1.28
N ALA A 10 8.39 -10.79 -1.19
CA ALA A 10 9.31 -11.71 -0.53
C ALA A 10 8.98 -11.86 0.97
N GLY A 11 8.72 -10.74 1.65
CA GLY A 11 8.32 -10.72 3.05
C GLY A 11 6.99 -11.42 3.30
N THR A 12 5.98 -11.18 2.46
CA THR A 12 4.67 -11.84 2.53
C THR A 12 4.79 -13.34 2.27
N ALA A 13 5.59 -13.77 1.29
CA ALA A 13 5.82 -15.19 1.02
C ALA A 13 6.48 -15.88 2.22
N LEU A 14 7.53 -15.30 2.79
CA LEU A 14 8.18 -15.81 4.00
C LEU A 14 7.23 -15.82 5.22
N GLY A 15 6.41 -14.78 5.36
CA GLY A 15 5.42 -14.69 6.43
C GLY A 15 4.31 -15.73 6.30
N LEU A 16 3.85 -16.04 5.08
CA LEU A 16 2.89 -17.12 4.83
C LEU A 16 3.48 -18.49 5.15
N ILE A 17 4.74 -18.73 4.81
CA ILE A 17 5.45 -19.98 5.18
C ILE A 17 5.50 -20.10 6.71
N SER A 18 5.88 -19.03 7.42
CA SER A 18 5.92 -19.04 8.89
C SER A 18 4.55 -19.23 9.53
N LEU A 19 3.50 -18.60 8.97
CA LEU A 19 2.11 -18.76 9.42
C LEU A 19 1.60 -20.19 9.20
N SER A 20 1.90 -20.80 8.06
CA SER A 20 1.51 -22.19 7.77
C SER A 20 2.18 -23.19 8.72
N ALA A 21 3.45 -22.96 9.06
CA ALA A 21 4.19 -23.73 10.04
C ALA A 21 3.61 -23.55 11.46
N PHE A 22 3.23 -22.32 11.82
CA PHE A 22 2.58 -22.02 13.10
C PHE A 22 1.23 -22.73 13.24
N LEU A 23 0.39 -22.71 12.20
CA LEU A 23 -0.91 -23.38 12.20
C LEU A 23 -0.79 -24.90 12.24
N SER A 24 0.25 -25.47 11.61
CA SER A 24 0.42 -26.93 11.52
C SER A 24 1.13 -27.53 12.74
N ALA A 25 2.08 -26.81 13.34
CA ALA A 25 2.98 -27.36 14.37
C ALA A 25 2.97 -26.58 15.70
N GLY A 26 2.16 -25.51 15.82
CA GLY A 26 2.11 -24.64 17.00
C GLY A 26 3.41 -23.88 17.27
N ARG A 27 4.38 -23.92 16.35
CA ARG A 27 5.71 -23.33 16.49
C ARG A 27 5.92 -22.25 15.43
N SER A 28 6.13 -21.03 15.86
CA SER A 28 6.59 -19.92 15.01
C SER A 28 8.11 -19.97 14.92
N ASN A 29 8.69 -20.00 13.72
CA ASN A 29 10.15 -19.97 13.56
C ASN A 29 10.65 -18.52 13.51
N PRO A 30 11.28 -17.99 14.57
CA PRO A 30 11.69 -16.58 14.64
C PRO A 30 12.71 -16.21 13.56
N LEU A 31 13.49 -17.18 13.07
CA LEU A 31 14.49 -17.00 12.01
C LEU A 31 13.88 -16.62 10.66
N LEU A 32 12.63 -17.01 10.39
CA LEU A 32 11.90 -16.65 9.16
C LEU A 32 11.01 -15.43 9.37
N LEU A 33 10.55 -15.21 10.60
CA LEU A 33 9.70 -14.08 10.96
C LEU A 33 10.41 -12.73 10.88
N LEU A 34 11.59 -12.61 11.46
CA LEU A 34 12.37 -11.36 11.44
C LEU A 34 12.68 -10.86 10.01
N PRO A 35 13.18 -11.69 9.09
CA PRO A 35 13.37 -11.29 7.69
C PRO A 35 12.05 -10.97 6.99
N SER A 36 10.98 -11.74 7.26
CA SER A 36 9.66 -11.48 6.67
C SER A 36 9.13 -10.10 7.07
N LEU A 37 9.30 -9.72 8.34
CA LEU A 37 8.92 -8.43 8.90
C LEU A 37 9.74 -7.31 8.27
N ALA A 38 11.08 -7.44 8.28
CA ALA A 38 11.97 -6.44 7.72
C ALA A 38 11.70 -6.19 6.23
N LEU A 39 11.48 -7.26 5.45
CA LEU A 39 11.20 -7.16 4.02
C LEU A 39 9.79 -6.61 3.74
N SER A 40 8.78 -7.03 4.49
CA SER A 40 7.39 -6.59 4.28
C SER A 40 7.17 -5.13 4.69
N LEU A 41 7.63 -4.74 5.89
CA LEU A 41 7.56 -3.36 6.35
C LEU A 41 8.51 -2.44 5.60
N GLY A 42 9.80 -2.83 5.53
CA GLY A 42 10.82 -2.06 4.84
C GLY A 42 10.48 -1.87 3.36
N GLY A 43 9.96 -2.91 2.72
CA GLY A 43 9.44 -2.85 1.36
C GLY A 43 8.25 -1.90 1.23
N GLY A 44 7.27 -2.00 2.14
CA GLY A 44 6.10 -1.13 2.18
C GLY A 44 6.47 0.35 2.32
N TYR A 45 7.36 0.68 3.26
CA TYR A 45 7.88 2.03 3.44
C TYR A 45 8.71 2.50 2.23
N ALA A 46 9.51 1.64 1.62
CA ALA A 46 10.27 1.96 0.40
C ALA A 46 9.37 2.20 -0.83
N VAL A 47 8.10 1.78 -0.80
CA VAL A 47 7.08 2.17 -1.78
C VAL A 47 6.40 3.47 -1.36
N LEU A 48 6.05 3.63 -0.08
CA LEU A 48 5.27 4.75 0.44
C LEU A 48 6.05 6.08 0.47
N PHE A 49 7.30 6.10 0.94
CA PHE A 49 8.06 7.35 1.09
C PHE A 49 8.30 8.08 -0.24
N PRO A 50 8.74 7.40 -1.32
CA PRO A 50 8.84 8.06 -2.63
C PRO A 50 7.49 8.56 -3.14
N ALA A 51 6.40 7.84 -2.86
CA ALA A 51 5.05 8.26 -3.27
C ALA A 51 4.60 9.55 -2.59
N ILE A 52 4.88 9.69 -1.29
CA ILE A 52 4.64 10.93 -0.54
C ILE A 52 5.49 12.08 -1.11
N ALA A 53 6.74 11.82 -1.50
CA ALA A 53 7.61 12.81 -2.11
C ALA A 53 7.10 13.28 -3.49
N VAL A 54 6.48 12.40 -4.29
CA VAL A 54 5.82 12.76 -5.56
C VAL A 54 4.54 13.56 -5.31
N SER A 55 3.93 13.43 -4.14
CA SER A 55 2.75 14.17 -3.68
C SER A 55 3.09 15.53 -3.01
N ARG A 56 4.27 16.11 -3.28
CA ARG A 56 4.85 17.27 -2.56
C ARG A 56 4.00 18.55 -2.54
N ASN A 57 3.08 18.75 -3.47
CA ASN A 57 2.18 19.92 -3.49
C ASN A 57 0.91 19.74 -2.64
N GLY A 58 0.86 18.69 -1.83
CA GLY A 58 -0.37 18.22 -1.22
C GLY A 58 -1.24 17.64 -2.32
N VAL A 59 -1.35 16.31 -2.37
CA VAL A 59 -2.53 15.72 -2.96
C VAL A 59 -3.69 16.19 -2.09
N ARG A 60 -4.26 17.36 -2.40
CA ARG A 60 -5.68 17.58 -2.20
C ARG A 60 -6.27 16.39 -2.94
N ILE A 61 -6.67 15.36 -2.18
CA ILE A 61 -7.56 14.34 -2.70
C ILE A 61 -8.73 15.17 -3.21
N TYR A 62 -8.71 15.44 -4.51
CA TYR A 62 -9.73 16.28 -5.11
C TYR A 62 -11.02 15.53 -4.80
N ARG A 63 -11.99 16.26 -4.25
CA ARG A 63 -13.26 15.69 -3.82
C ARG A 63 -13.93 14.87 -4.96
N ASP A 64 -13.55 15.16 -6.20
CA ASP A 64 -13.86 14.39 -7.39
C ASP A 64 -12.96 13.14 -7.58
N TRP A 65 -13.35 12.07 -6.90
CA TRP A 65 -12.85 10.70 -7.08
C TRP A 65 -12.78 10.25 -8.55
N ARG A 66 -13.64 10.81 -9.41
CA ARG A 66 -13.74 10.46 -10.84
C ARG A 66 -12.53 10.90 -11.66
N GLN A 67 -11.82 11.94 -11.24
CA GLN A 67 -10.68 12.47 -12.00
C GLN A 67 -9.46 11.57 -11.88
N HIS A 68 -9.30 10.77 -10.81
CA HIS A 68 -8.12 9.91 -10.66
C HIS A 68 -8.07 8.75 -11.68
N PRO A 69 -6.87 8.33 -12.13
CA PRO A 69 -6.73 7.19 -13.02
C PRO A 69 -7.37 5.94 -12.41
N ARG A 70 -8.03 5.13 -13.26
CA ARG A 70 -8.77 3.93 -12.82
C ARG A 70 -7.90 2.96 -12.02
N VAL A 71 -6.63 2.82 -12.41
CA VAL A 71 -5.65 1.96 -11.75
C VAL A 71 -5.35 2.44 -10.32
N ALA A 72 -5.17 3.75 -10.10
CA ALA A 72 -4.91 4.28 -8.77
C ALA A 72 -6.11 4.10 -7.83
N ARG A 73 -7.33 4.29 -8.35
CA ARG A 73 -8.56 4.01 -7.60
C ARG A 73 -8.68 2.54 -7.22
N LEU A 74 -8.40 1.63 -8.16
CA LEU A 74 -8.43 0.20 -7.91
C LEU A 74 -7.44 -0.18 -6.80
N LEU A 75 -6.20 0.31 -6.88
CA LEU A 75 -5.17 0.07 -5.87
C LEU A 75 -5.57 0.63 -4.49
N TRP A 76 -6.21 1.80 -4.46
CA TRP A 76 -6.73 2.37 -3.22
C TRP A 76 -7.84 1.50 -2.61
N ILE A 77 -8.83 1.08 -3.41
CA ILE A 77 -9.91 0.20 -2.96
C ILE A 77 -9.34 -1.14 -2.48
N LEU A 78 -8.38 -1.70 -3.21
CA LEU A 78 -7.68 -2.92 -2.81
C LEU A 78 -6.94 -2.74 -1.49
N SER A 79 -6.29 -1.60 -1.25
CA SER A 79 -5.63 -1.34 0.03
C SER A 79 -6.62 -1.33 1.21
N LEU A 80 -7.80 -0.73 1.02
CA LEU A 80 -8.88 -0.76 2.01
C LEU A 80 -9.41 -2.18 2.22
N GLY A 81 -9.57 -2.95 1.14
CA GLY A 81 -9.96 -4.36 1.20
C GLY A 81 -8.96 -5.20 1.98
N VAL A 82 -7.66 -5.01 1.74
CA VAL A 82 -6.57 -5.69 2.47
C VAL A 82 -6.58 -5.30 3.94
N ALA A 83 -6.78 -4.02 4.28
CA ALA A 83 -6.88 -3.57 5.66
C ALA A 83 -8.11 -4.17 6.36
N GLY A 84 -9.28 -4.18 5.70
CA GLY A 84 -10.51 -4.76 6.24
C GLY A 84 -10.41 -6.28 6.43
N ALA A 85 -9.89 -7.00 5.43
CA ALA A 85 -9.67 -8.44 5.52
C ALA A 85 -8.64 -8.78 6.61
N GLY A 86 -7.53 -8.04 6.67
CA GLY A 86 -6.51 -8.21 7.70
C GLY A 86 -7.06 -8.00 9.10
N LEU A 87 -7.89 -6.97 9.31
CA LEU A 87 -8.56 -6.72 10.59
C LEU A 87 -9.51 -7.87 10.97
N ALA A 88 -10.36 -8.32 10.04
CA ALA A 88 -11.29 -9.43 10.28
C ALA A 88 -10.54 -10.72 10.66
N ILE A 89 -9.44 -11.03 9.96
CA ILE A 89 -8.58 -12.17 10.23
C ILE A 89 -7.89 -12.03 11.59
N CYS A 90 -7.42 -10.83 11.96
CA CYS A 90 -6.83 -10.58 13.28
C CYS A 90 -7.84 -10.76 14.41
N ILE A 91 -9.08 -10.29 14.24
CA ILE A 91 -10.15 -10.48 15.23
C ILE A 91 -10.45 -11.97 15.40
N ALA A 92 -10.69 -12.69 14.29
CA ALA A 92 -10.95 -14.12 14.33
C ALA A 92 -9.78 -14.90 14.95
N ALA A 93 -8.54 -14.61 14.55
CA ALA A 93 -7.36 -15.26 15.11
C ALA A 93 -7.15 -14.93 16.60
N GLY A 94 -7.43 -13.69 17.01
CA GLY A 94 -7.34 -13.26 18.40
C GLY A 94 -8.30 -14.01 19.34
N THR A 95 -9.45 -14.45 18.83
CA THR A 95 -10.37 -15.30 19.61
C THR A 95 -9.84 -16.71 19.86
N ALA A 96 -8.95 -17.22 19.01
CA ALA A 96 -8.36 -18.56 19.14
C ALA A 96 -6.99 -18.53 19.82
N ASN A 97 -6.19 -17.48 19.57
CA ASN A 97 -4.87 -17.33 20.16
C ASN A 97 -4.51 -15.82 20.27
N PRO A 98 -4.32 -15.27 21.49
CA PRO A 98 -4.08 -13.84 21.68
C PRO A 98 -2.74 -13.35 21.11
N GLN A 99 -1.80 -14.23 20.75
CA GLN A 99 -0.52 -13.85 20.13
C GLN A 99 -0.54 -13.85 18.59
N ALA A 100 -1.54 -14.49 17.97
CA ALA A 100 -1.68 -14.53 16.52
C ALA A 100 -1.88 -13.17 15.83
N PRO A 101 -2.63 -12.19 16.41
CA PRO A 101 -2.82 -10.87 15.80
C PRO A 101 -1.50 -10.14 15.58
N GLY A 102 -0.56 -10.29 16.52
CA GLY A 102 0.76 -9.70 16.42
C GLY A 102 1.50 -10.13 15.16
N LEU A 103 1.37 -11.39 14.73
CA LEU A 103 2.02 -11.91 13.52
C LEU A 103 1.27 -11.52 12.23
N LEU A 104 -0.06 -11.55 12.29
CA LEU A 104 -0.93 -11.30 11.15
C LEU A 104 -0.94 -9.82 10.75
N VAL A 105 -0.98 -8.90 11.72
CA VAL A 105 -1.02 -7.45 11.46
C VAL A 105 0.10 -7.02 10.53
N TRP A 106 1.33 -7.52 10.75
CA TRP A 106 2.47 -7.11 9.93
C TRP A 106 2.42 -7.64 8.49
N LEU A 107 1.88 -8.85 8.29
CA LEU A 107 1.72 -9.44 6.96
C LEU A 107 0.80 -8.59 6.08
N PHE A 108 -0.30 -8.11 6.67
CA PHE A 108 -1.26 -7.23 5.99
C PHE A 108 -0.73 -5.79 5.87
N MET A 109 0.04 -5.32 6.85
CA MET A 109 0.57 -3.95 6.87
C MET A 109 1.50 -3.68 5.68
N GLY A 110 2.44 -4.59 5.36
CA GLY A 110 3.34 -4.37 4.22
C GLY A 110 2.61 -4.31 2.87
N ILE A 111 1.62 -5.18 2.67
CA ILE A 111 0.78 -5.19 1.45
C ILE A 111 -0.03 -3.89 1.37
N TYR A 112 -0.66 -3.49 2.48
CA TYR A 112 -1.37 -2.23 2.59
C TYR A 112 -0.49 -1.03 2.24
N LEU A 113 0.73 -0.95 2.82
CA LEU A 113 1.69 0.13 2.57
C LEU A 113 2.16 0.17 1.10
N ALA A 114 2.37 -0.99 0.49
CA ALA A 114 2.74 -1.06 -0.92
C ALA A 114 1.58 -0.58 -1.83
N LEU A 115 0.35 -1.04 -1.58
CA LEU A 115 -0.83 -0.65 -2.38
C LEU A 115 -1.13 0.85 -2.22
N THR A 116 -1.08 1.37 -1.00
CA THR A 116 -1.29 2.81 -0.71
C THR A 116 -0.17 3.67 -1.30
N GLY A 117 1.09 3.21 -1.25
CA GLY A 117 2.21 3.89 -1.89
C GLY A 117 2.07 3.96 -3.41
N TRP A 118 1.69 2.87 -4.08
CA TRP A 118 1.42 2.90 -5.52
C TRP A 118 0.20 3.75 -5.89
N ALA A 119 -0.89 3.66 -5.11
CA ALA A 119 -2.07 4.48 -5.33
C ALA A 119 -1.76 5.99 -5.21
N SER A 120 -1.05 6.39 -4.15
CA SER A 120 -0.66 7.79 -3.92
C SER A 120 0.31 8.31 -4.97
N ALA A 121 1.30 7.51 -5.39
CA ALA A 121 2.23 7.90 -6.46
C ALA A 121 1.50 8.14 -7.80
N LEU A 122 0.58 7.24 -8.18
CA LEU A 122 -0.19 7.39 -9.41
C LEU A 122 -1.17 8.58 -9.36
N MET A 123 -1.78 8.84 -8.21
CA MET A 123 -2.63 10.02 -8.02
C MET A 123 -1.80 11.32 -8.08
N GLY A 124 -0.63 11.35 -7.45
CA GLY A 124 0.30 12.49 -7.48
C GLY A 124 0.87 12.75 -8.87
N ALA A 125 1.28 11.70 -9.59
CA ALA A 125 1.77 11.83 -10.97
C ALA A 125 0.69 12.32 -11.93
N ALA A 126 -0.56 11.84 -11.78
CA ALA A 126 -1.68 12.31 -12.59
C ALA A 126 -2.00 13.80 -12.34
N GLU A 127 -1.82 14.27 -11.11
CA GLU A 127 -2.00 15.68 -10.77
C GLU A 127 -0.86 16.54 -11.33
N GLY A 128 0.40 16.08 -11.23
CA GLY A 128 1.55 16.78 -11.83
C GLY A 128 1.42 16.95 -13.36
N LEU A 129 0.88 15.95 -14.05
CA LEU A 129 0.61 16.05 -15.50
C LEU A 129 -0.49 17.06 -15.85
N ARG A 130 -1.48 17.27 -14.96
CA ARG A 130 -2.51 18.30 -15.17
C ARG A 130 -1.99 19.70 -14.94
N GLN A 131 -1.19 19.89 -13.89
CA GLN A 131 -0.59 21.19 -13.56
C GLN A 131 0.51 21.58 -14.55
N GLY A 132 1.16 20.60 -15.19
CA GLY A 132 2.14 20.80 -16.26
C GLY A 132 1.56 20.90 -17.67
N ALA A 133 0.24 20.75 -17.85
CA ALA A 133 -0.39 21.05 -19.13
C ALA A 133 -0.32 22.57 -19.32
N PRO A 134 0.37 23.08 -20.37
CA PRO A 134 0.33 24.50 -20.66
C PRO A 134 -1.13 24.89 -20.88
N ASP A 135 -1.54 26.05 -20.38
CA ASP A 135 -2.83 26.69 -20.64
C ASP A 135 -3.03 26.88 -22.17
N ALA A 136 -3.32 25.81 -22.89
CA ALA A 136 -3.56 25.81 -24.34
C ALA A 136 -4.97 26.33 -24.67
N GLY A 137 -5.48 27.27 -23.86
CA GLY A 137 -6.87 27.75 -23.92
C GLY A 137 -7.07 29.19 -23.45
N ARG A 138 -6.01 29.98 -23.20
CA ARG A 138 -6.14 31.44 -22.99
C ARG A 138 -5.83 32.29 -24.23
N ALA A 139 -5.79 31.66 -25.40
CA ALA A 139 -5.82 32.35 -26.69
C ALA A 139 -7.24 32.23 -27.28
N THR A 140 -8.14 33.12 -26.87
CA THR A 140 -9.21 33.71 -27.70
C THR A 140 -10.09 34.64 -26.85
N ALA A 141 -9.65 35.88 -26.73
CA ALA A 141 -10.58 37.00 -26.68
C ALA A 141 -9.98 38.15 -27.52
N PRO A 142 -10.27 38.24 -28.82
CA PRO A 142 -10.33 39.53 -29.49
C PRO A 142 -11.76 40.08 -29.39
N ALA A 143 -11.85 41.41 -29.38
CA ALA A 143 -13.04 42.28 -29.28
C ALA A 143 -13.34 42.73 -27.84
N ARG A 144 -13.36 44.03 -27.53
CA ARG A 144 -13.49 45.23 -28.37
C ARG A 144 -12.98 46.45 -27.60
#